data_AF-A0A2U1PNE9-F1
#
_entry.id   AF-A0A2U1PNE9-F1
#
_cell.length_a   1.000
_cell.length_b   1.000
_cell.length_c   1.000
_cell.angle_alpha   90.00
_cell.angle_beta   90.00
_cell.angle_gamma   90.00
#
_symmetry.space_group_name_H-M   'P 1'
#
loop_
_entity.id
_entity.type
_entity.pdbx_description
1 polymer ?
#
loop_
_entity_poly.entity_id
_entity_poly.type
_entity_poly.pdbx_seq_one_letter_code
_entity_poly.pdbx_strand_id
1 'polypeptide(L)'
;MGPERKFSETSRNKNEAIPQGNFPSNLLFLTDSCEYSKEVWAIMKKKCSDNDLPNEWDLIIHELSIMPKSNNISKILIKLFLAATVYHIWTERNYRLFQDKSQDSKTVGRIICENTRLKLMSLRVKDTAATRRIAKEWDVKLNTHKEMCDHNGFA
;
A
#
# COMPACT_ATOMS: atom_id res chain seq x y z
N MET A 1 -0.55 5.56 -52.14
CA MET A 1 -1.92 6.07 -51.89
C MET A 1 -2.54 5.20 -50.80
N GLY A 2 -2.50 5.70 -49.56
CA GLY A 2 -3.11 5.09 -48.38
C GLY A 2 -3.37 6.24 -47.40
N PRO A 3 -4.56 6.34 -46.78
CA PRO A 3 -4.95 7.59 -46.14
C PRO A 3 -4.25 7.76 -44.79
N GLU A 4 -3.59 8.91 -44.63
CA GLU A 4 -3.09 9.41 -43.35
C GLU A 4 -4.27 9.60 -42.38
N ARG A 5 -4.18 8.96 -41.21
CA ARG A 5 -5.11 9.22 -40.10
C ARG A 5 -4.78 10.58 -39.51
N LYS A 6 -5.59 11.58 -39.84
CA LYS A 6 -5.60 12.87 -39.14
C LYS A 6 -5.99 12.64 -37.68
N PHE A 7 -5.05 12.90 -36.77
CA PHE A 7 -5.32 12.98 -35.34
C PHE A 7 -6.12 14.27 -35.10
N SER A 8 -7.42 14.14 -34.86
CA SER A 8 -8.26 15.27 -34.48
C SER A 8 -7.90 15.67 -33.05
N GLU A 9 -7.19 16.79 -32.91
CA GLU A 9 -7.01 17.47 -31.63
C GLU A 9 -8.38 17.99 -31.16
N THR A 10 -9.04 17.23 -30.28
CA THR A 10 -10.17 17.76 -29.52
C THR A 10 -9.63 18.70 -28.47
N SER A 11 -9.76 20.00 -28.75
CA SER A 11 -9.44 21.13 -27.89
C SER A 11 -10.03 20.94 -26.49
N ARG A 12 -9.20 20.55 -25.52
CA ARG A 12 -9.57 20.57 -24.11
C ARG A 12 -9.62 22.03 -23.66
N ASN A 13 -10.83 22.58 -23.54
CA ASN A 13 -11.08 23.90 -22.99
C ASN A 13 -10.49 23.96 -21.57
N LYS A 14 -9.51 24.85 -21.34
CA LYS A 14 -8.77 24.97 -20.06
C LYS A 14 -9.50 25.81 -19.01
N ASN A 15 -10.73 26.25 -19.27
CA ASN A 15 -11.45 27.20 -18.41
C ASN A 15 -12.78 26.68 -17.85
N GLU A 16 -13.04 25.38 -17.87
CA GLU A 16 -14.09 24.83 -17.02
C GLU A 16 -13.51 24.63 -15.61
N ALA A 17 -13.74 25.63 -14.77
CA ALA A 17 -13.55 25.51 -13.33
C ALA A 17 -14.31 24.27 -12.85
N ILE A 18 -13.57 23.34 -12.24
CA ILE A 18 -14.16 22.23 -11.49
C ILE A 18 -15.15 22.87 -10.51
N PRO A 19 -16.45 22.48 -10.52
CA PRO A 19 -17.39 23.02 -9.58
C PRO A 19 -16.82 22.81 -8.18
N GLN A 20 -16.66 23.90 -7.43
CA GLN A 20 -16.31 23.89 -6.00
C GLN A 20 -17.52 23.37 -5.20
N GLY A 21 -18.05 22.23 -5.61
CA GLY A 21 -19.12 21.50 -4.96
C GLY A 21 -18.48 20.37 -4.17
N ASN A 22 -18.21 20.65 -2.89
CA ASN A 22 -17.97 19.67 -1.84
C ASN A 22 -17.23 18.41 -2.32
N PHE A 23 -15.91 18.50 -2.52
CA PHE A 23 -15.09 17.29 -2.65
C PHE A 23 -15.39 16.45 -1.41
N PRO A 24 -16.05 15.28 -1.53
CA PRO A 24 -16.22 14.43 -0.37
C PRO A 24 -14.82 14.17 0.13
N SER A 25 -14.58 14.45 1.42
CA SER A 25 -13.31 14.23 2.11
C SER A 25 -12.64 13.06 1.43
N ASN A 26 -11.47 13.27 0.84
CA ASN A 26 -10.68 12.33 0.07
C ASN A 26 -10.53 10.93 0.72
N LEU A 27 -10.90 10.79 1.99
CA LEU A 27 -11.09 9.58 2.79
C LEU A 27 -12.39 8.78 2.55
N LEU A 28 -13.46 9.33 1.95
CA LEU A 28 -14.77 8.65 1.81
C LEU A 28 -14.72 7.37 0.95
N PHE A 29 -13.70 7.21 0.10
CA PHE A 29 -13.50 5.95 -0.63
C PHE A 29 -12.70 4.92 0.16
N LEU A 30 -11.95 5.36 1.17
CA LEU A 30 -11.27 4.46 2.10
C LEU A 30 -12.24 3.97 3.17
N THR A 31 -13.32 4.68 3.48
CA THR A 31 -14.25 4.30 4.56
C THR A 31 -15.06 3.02 4.29
N ASP A 32 -15.63 2.46 5.35
CA ASP A 32 -16.53 1.30 5.38
C ASP A 32 -17.80 1.38 4.49
N SER A 33 -17.99 2.45 3.75
CA SER A 33 -19.07 2.59 2.77
C SER A 33 -18.70 2.06 1.38
N CYS A 34 -17.41 1.81 1.09
CA CYS A 34 -16.95 1.36 -0.22
C CYS A 34 -16.71 -0.16 -0.26
N GLU A 35 -17.55 -0.89 -1.00
CA GLU A 35 -17.43 -2.35 -1.14
C GLU A 35 -16.09 -2.78 -1.75
N TYR A 36 -15.61 -2.06 -2.76
CA TYR A 36 -14.31 -2.32 -3.39
C TYR A 36 -13.15 -2.24 -2.37
N SER A 37 -13.13 -1.19 -1.55
CA SER A 37 -12.11 -1.00 -0.52
C SER A 37 -12.16 -2.08 0.55
N LYS A 38 -13.36 -2.55 0.92
CA LYS A 38 -13.54 -3.69 1.85
C LYS A 38 -12.99 -4.98 1.27
N GLU A 39 -13.28 -5.28 0.01
CA GLU A 39 -12.76 -6.47 -0.65
C GLU A 39 -11.24 -6.47 -0.69
N VAL A 40 -10.64 -5.35 -1.12
CA VAL A 40 -9.18 -5.19 -1.12
C VAL A 40 -8.63 -5.38 0.30
N TRP A 41 -9.22 -4.73 1.31
CA TRP A 41 -8.78 -4.84 2.70
C TRP A 41 -8.91 -6.26 3.27
N ALA A 42 -9.97 -6.99 2.91
CA ALA A 42 -10.16 -8.37 3.32
C ALA A 42 -9.07 -9.30 2.76
N ILE A 43 -8.70 -9.12 1.49
CA ILE A 43 -7.58 -9.84 0.86
C ILE A 43 -6.27 -9.50 1.60
N MET A 44 -6.10 -8.23 1.96
CA MET A 44 -4.91 -7.74 2.64
C MET A 44 -4.76 -8.37 4.03
N LYS A 45 -5.81 -8.34 4.86
CA LYS A 45 -5.80 -8.99 6.18
C LYS A 45 -5.53 -10.49 6.10
N LYS A 46 -6.13 -11.18 5.13
CA LYS A 46 -5.89 -12.61 4.93
C LYS A 46 -4.41 -12.91 4.64
N LYS A 47 -3.67 -11.98 4.02
CA LYS A 47 -2.23 -12.16 3.78
C LYS A 47 -1.36 -11.81 4.98
N CYS A 48 -1.85 -10.96 5.87
CA CYS A 48 -1.15 -10.45 7.05
C CYS A 48 -1.55 -11.17 8.34
N SER A 49 -1.96 -12.46 8.29
CA SER A 49 -2.67 -13.20 9.35
C SER A 49 -2.11 -13.14 10.79
N ASP A 50 -0.87 -12.67 10.98
CA ASP A 50 -0.24 -12.42 12.29
C ASP A 50 -0.46 -11.00 12.86
N ASN A 51 -0.96 -10.07 12.07
CA ASN A 51 -1.25 -8.70 12.48
C ASN A 51 -2.75 -8.57 12.69
N ASP A 52 -3.18 -8.43 13.95
CA ASP A 52 -4.55 -8.12 14.37
C ASP A 52 -4.94 -6.71 13.90
N LEU A 53 -5.01 -6.52 12.58
CA LEU A 53 -5.29 -5.24 11.96
C LEU A 53 -6.79 -4.95 12.08
N PRO A 54 -7.18 -3.76 12.56
CA PRO A 54 -8.59 -3.40 12.70
C PRO A 54 -9.34 -3.47 11.36
N ASN A 55 -10.66 -3.59 11.45
CA ASN A 55 -11.53 -3.53 10.27
C ASN A 55 -11.82 -2.10 9.85
N GLU A 56 -11.79 -1.17 10.82
CA GLU A 56 -12.18 0.22 10.64
C GLU A 56 -10.97 1.06 10.23
N TRP A 57 -11.10 1.77 9.11
CA TRP A 57 -10.05 2.62 8.56
C TRP A 57 -9.61 3.73 9.52
N ASP A 58 -10.53 4.26 10.33
CA ASP A 58 -10.20 5.27 11.33
C ASP A 58 -9.29 4.70 12.44
N LEU A 59 -9.56 3.48 12.90
CA LEU A 59 -8.70 2.77 13.86
C LEU A 59 -7.33 2.47 13.26
N ILE A 60 -7.30 2.04 12.00
CA ILE A 60 -6.06 1.76 11.25
C ILE A 60 -5.19 3.02 11.14
N ILE A 61 -5.79 4.16 10.75
CA ILE A 61 -5.09 5.45 10.62
C ILE A 61 -4.62 5.94 11.99
N HIS A 62 -5.47 5.81 13.01
CA HIS A 62 -5.11 6.14 14.38
C HIS A 62 -3.92 5.31 14.87
N GLU A 63 -3.94 3.99 14.69
CA GLU A 63 -2.83 3.10 15.06
C GLU A 63 -1.54 3.43 14.32
N LEU A 64 -1.61 3.79 13.05
CA LEU A 64 -0.45 4.30 12.31
C LEU A 64 0.10 5.58 12.92
N SER A 65 -0.77 6.51 13.28
CA SER A 65 -0.40 7.84 13.79
C SER A 65 0.34 7.77 15.12
N ILE A 66 -0.06 6.83 15.99
CA ILE A 66 0.56 6.62 17.31
C ILE A 66 1.72 5.62 17.27
N MET A 67 1.93 4.96 16.12
CA MET A 67 2.96 3.92 15.99
C MET A 67 4.36 4.52 16.17
N PRO A 68 5.15 4.03 17.15
CA PRO A 68 6.50 4.55 17.37
C PRO A 68 7.36 4.49 16.10
N LYS A 69 8.32 5.41 15.99
CA LYS A 69 9.39 5.38 14.96
C LYS A 69 10.41 4.28 15.25
N SER A 70 9.95 3.06 15.52
CA SER A 70 10.81 1.91 15.74
C SER A 70 11.18 1.27 14.40
N ASN A 71 12.43 0.81 14.29
CA ASN A 71 12.92 0.05 13.14
C ASN A 71 12.52 -1.44 13.21
N ASN A 72 11.40 -1.73 13.90
CA ASN A 72 10.88 -3.08 14.00
C ASN A 72 10.29 -3.48 12.63
N ILE A 73 10.76 -4.59 12.09
CA ILE A 73 10.38 -5.06 10.76
C ILE A 73 8.87 -5.35 10.63
N SER A 74 8.20 -5.80 11.69
CA SER A 74 6.74 -5.97 11.69
C SER A 74 6.02 -4.63 11.56
N LYS A 75 6.51 -3.59 12.25
CA LYS A 75 5.95 -2.24 12.14
C LYS A 75 6.23 -1.62 10.77
N ILE A 76 7.41 -1.86 10.20
CA ILE A 76 7.74 -1.44 8.83
C ILE A 76 6.83 -2.15 7.82
N LEU A 77 6.61 -3.46 7.99
CA LEU A 77 5.72 -4.24 7.15
C LEU A 77 4.31 -3.65 7.13
N ILE A 78 3.72 -3.41 8.31
CA ILE A 78 2.37 -2.82 8.42
C ILE A 78 2.31 -1.46 7.72
N LYS A 79 3.31 -0.59 7.94
CA LYS A 79 3.37 0.73 7.30
C LYS A 79 3.44 0.62 5.77
N LEU A 80 4.30 -0.25 5.25
CA LEU A 80 4.45 -0.47 3.80
C LEU A 80 3.16 -0.99 3.20
N PHE A 81 2.57 -2.00 3.83
CA PHE A 81 1.38 -2.67 3.36
C PHE A 81 0.18 -1.72 3.30
N LEU A 82 0.01 -0.91 4.34
CA LEU A 82 -1.05 0.07 4.44
C LEU A 82 -0.87 1.23 3.47
N ALA A 83 0.35 1.78 3.38
CA ALA A 83 0.67 2.82 2.38
C ALA A 83 0.39 2.33 0.95
N ALA A 84 0.79 1.10 0.62
CA ALA A 84 0.49 0.50 -0.67
C ALA A 84 -1.03 0.34 -0.89
N THR A 85 -1.77 -0.11 0.12
CA THR A 85 -3.21 -0.29 0.02
C THR A 85 -3.93 1.04 -0.25
N VAL A 86 -3.64 2.06 0.55
CA VAL A 86 -4.21 3.41 0.37
C VAL A 86 -3.90 3.95 -1.01
N TYR A 87 -2.64 3.83 -1.44
CA TYR A 87 -2.20 4.31 -2.74
C TYR A 87 -2.95 3.64 -3.89
N HIS A 88 -3.11 2.32 -3.85
CA HIS A 88 -3.74 1.56 -4.92
C HIS A 88 -5.27 1.75 -4.96
N ILE A 89 -5.94 1.89 -3.81
CA ILE A 89 -7.35 2.27 -3.74
C ILE A 89 -7.57 3.66 -4.35
N TRP A 90 -6.74 4.63 -3.95
CA TRP A 90 -6.80 5.99 -4.49
C TRP A 90 -6.53 6.01 -6.01
N THR A 91 -5.57 5.21 -6.46
CA THR A 91 -5.20 5.10 -7.87
C THR A 91 -6.33 4.48 -8.69
N GLU A 92 -6.98 3.42 -8.21
CA GLU A 92 -8.15 2.82 -8.88
C GLU A 92 -9.29 3.84 -9.05
N ARG A 93 -9.63 4.57 -7.97
CA ARG A 93 -10.66 5.61 -8.02
C ARG A 93 -10.35 6.64 -9.10
N ASN A 94 -9.10 7.06 -9.19
CA ASN A 94 -8.68 8.02 -10.21
C ASN A 94 -8.73 7.44 -11.62
N TYR A 95 -8.38 6.17 -11.81
CA TYR A 95 -8.54 5.51 -13.10
C TYR A 95 -10.01 5.48 -13.54
N ARG A 96 -10.93 5.20 -12.61
CA ARG A 96 -12.36 5.20 -12.90
C ARG A 96 -12.88 6.59 -13.26
N LEU A 97 -12.47 7.61 -12.51
CA LEU A 97 -12.94 8.99 -12.72
C LEU A 97 -12.38 9.66 -13.97
N PHE A 98 -11.10 9.43 -14.29
CA PHE A 98 -10.40 10.20 -15.32
C PHE A 98 -10.06 9.41 -16.58
N GLN A 99 -10.15 8.07 -16.54
CA GLN A 99 -9.77 7.21 -17.66
C GLN A 99 -10.83 6.17 -18.01
N ASP A 100 -11.97 6.14 -17.31
CA ASP A 100 -13.03 5.13 -17.46
C ASP A 100 -12.49 3.69 -17.46
N LYS A 101 -11.47 3.45 -16.64
CA LYS A 101 -10.84 2.15 -16.44
C LYS A 101 -11.06 1.71 -15.00
N SER A 102 -11.41 0.44 -14.82
CA SER A 102 -11.46 -0.19 -13.52
C SER A 102 -10.52 -1.39 -13.47
N GLN A 103 -10.02 -1.68 -12.28
CA GLN A 103 -9.27 -2.90 -12.00
C GLN A 103 -10.05 -3.71 -10.97
N ASP A 104 -10.01 -5.03 -11.14
CA ASP A 104 -10.62 -5.96 -10.19
C ASP A 104 -9.88 -5.93 -8.85
N SER A 105 -10.64 -6.01 -7.74
CA SER A 105 -10.14 -5.90 -6.36
C SER A 105 -9.11 -6.98 -6.04
N LYS A 106 -9.28 -8.19 -6.58
CA LYS A 106 -8.31 -9.29 -6.41
C LYS A 106 -7.01 -9.02 -7.16
N THR A 107 -7.09 -8.40 -8.33
CA THR A 107 -5.91 -8.00 -9.10
C THR A 107 -5.13 -6.90 -8.38
N VAL A 108 -5.81 -5.88 -7.88
CA VAL A 108 -5.17 -4.83 -7.07
C VAL A 108 -4.57 -5.40 -5.79
N GLY A 109 -5.28 -6.30 -5.10
CA GLY A 109 -4.75 -6.98 -3.93
C GLY A 109 -3.45 -7.75 -4.22
N ARG A 110 -3.39 -8.50 -5.33
CA ARG A 110 -2.15 -9.18 -5.75
C ARG A 110 -1.00 -8.20 -6.00
N ILE A 111 -1.28 -7.07 -6.65
CA ILE A 111 -0.29 -6.01 -6.92
C ILE A 111 0.24 -5.42 -5.61
N ILE A 112 -0.63 -5.14 -4.64
CA ILE A 112 -0.23 -4.61 -3.32
C ILE A 112 0.68 -5.61 -2.59
N CYS A 113 0.31 -6.89 -2.57
CA CYS A 113 1.10 -7.95 -1.95
C CYS A 113 2.49 -8.03 -2.59
N GLU A 114 2.58 -8.05 -3.92
CA GLU A 114 3.87 -8.16 -4.61
C GLU A 114 4.74 -6.90 -4.40
N ASN A 115 4.14 -5.71 -4.48
CA ASN A 115 4.86 -4.47 -4.20
C ASN A 115 5.42 -4.45 -2.76
N THR A 116 4.63 -4.91 -1.79
CA THR A 116 5.07 -5.03 -0.40
C THR A 116 6.21 -6.03 -0.28
N ARG A 117 6.10 -7.20 -0.92
CA ARG A 117 7.13 -8.24 -0.95
C ARG A 117 8.45 -7.72 -1.53
N LEU A 118 8.41 -7.06 -2.68
CA LEU A 118 9.56 -6.45 -3.33
C LEU A 118 10.19 -5.37 -2.45
N LYS A 119 9.36 -4.54 -1.80
CA LYS A 119 9.85 -3.52 -0.89
C LYS A 119 10.56 -4.14 0.31
N LEU A 120 10.02 -5.20 0.91
CA LEU A 120 10.69 -5.94 1.99
C LEU A 120 12.06 -6.46 1.57
N MET A 121 12.17 -7.04 0.38
CA MET A 121 13.44 -7.54 -0.17
C MET A 121 14.48 -6.42 -0.37
N SER A 122 14.03 -5.19 -0.62
CA SER A 122 14.92 -4.02 -0.76
C SER A 122 15.42 -3.45 0.56
N LEU A 123 14.81 -3.81 1.70
CA LEU A 123 15.18 -3.27 3.00
C LEU A 123 16.42 -3.97 3.56
N ARG A 124 17.35 -3.18 4.11
CA ARG A 124 18.43 -3.68 4.96
C ARG A 124 17.97 -3.70 6.41
N VAL A 125 17.85 -4.88 7.01
CA VAL A 125 17.26 -5.07 8.34
C VAL A 125 18.19 -5.85 9.26
N LYS A 126 18.00 -5.74 10.57
CA LYS A 126 18.75 -6.53 11.55
C LYS A 126 18.33 -8.00 11.47
N ASP A 127 19.27 -8.92 11.61
CA ASP A 127 18.93 -10.35 11.75
C ASP A 127 18.34 -10.62 13.14
N THR A 128 17.02 -10.68 13.23
CA THR A 128 16.27 -10.94 14.46
C THR A 128 15.29 -12.10 14.24
N ALA A 129 14.78 -12.69 15.32
CA ALA A 129 13.74 -13.70 15.23
C ALA A 129 12.49 -13.21 14.46
N ALA A 130 12.09 -11.94 14.65
CA ALA A 130 10.99 -11.31 13.91
C ALA A 130 11.30 -11.20 12.41
N THR A 131 12.52 -10.81 12.06
CA THR A 131 12.99 -10.74 10.67
C THR A 131 12.93 -12.10 9.99
N ARG A 132 13.40 -13.16 10.66
CA ARG A 132 13.34 -14.54 10.13
C ARG A 132 11.91 -15.06 10.00
N ARG A 133 11.02 -14.71 10.95
CA ARG A 133 9.60 -15.07 10.88
C ARG A 133 8.93 -14.43 9.66
N ILE A 134 9.09 -13.12 9.47
CA ILE A 134 8.52 -12.39 8.33
C ILE A 134 9.11 -12.90 7.01
N ALA A 135 10.42 -13.15 6.95
CA ALA A 135 11.06 -13.72 5.76
C ALA A 135 10.42 -15.04 5.33
N LYS A 136 10.12 -15.92 6.29
CA LYS A 136 9.45 -17.20 6.05
C LYS A 136 7.98 -17.01 5.63
N GLU A 137 7.24 -16.16 6.34
CA GLU A 137 5.82 -15.90 6.07
C GLU A 137 5.59 -15.28 4.68
N TRP A 138 6.48 -14.38 4.28
CA TRP A 138 6.41 -13.68 2.99
C TRP A 138 7.15 -14.40 1.87
N ASP A 139 7.79 -15.54 2.17
CA ASP A 139 8.65 -16.30 1.25
C ASP A 139 9.66 -15.39 0.52
N VAL A 140 10.43 -14.65 1.31
CA VAL A 140 11.44 -13.69 0.84
C VAL A 140 12.77 -13.88 1.51
N LYS A 141 13.83 -13.61 0.75
CA LYS A 141 15.18 -13.44 1.30
C LYS A 141 15.38 -11.96 1.65
N LEU A 142 15.39 -11.64 2.95
CA LEU A 142 15.67 -10.29 3.43
C LEU A 142 17.18 -10.00 3.44
N ASN A 143 17.56 -8.76 3.16
CA ASN A 143 18.94 -8.30 3.27
C ASN A 143 19.26 -8.02 4.75
N THR A 144 19.83 -9.01 5.44
CA THR A 144 20.13 -8.92 6.87
C THR A 144 21.59 -8.53 7.12
N HIS A 145 21.83 -7.83 8.23
CA HIS A 145 23.17 -7.64 8.78
C HIS A 145 23.21 -8.17 10.22
N LYS A 146 24.32 -8.81 10.58
CA LYS A 146 24.66 -9.13 11.97
C LYS A 146 25.35 -7.92 12.59
N GLU A 147 24.87 -7.45 13.73
CA GLU A 147 25.73 -6.70 14.64
C GLU A 147 26.70 -7.72 15.26
N MET A 148 28.01 -7.47 15.18
CA MET A 148 28.97 -8.15 16.04
C MET A 148 28.64 -7.71 17.46
N CYS A 149 28.32 -8.66 18.34
CA CYS A 149 28.32 -8.37 19.77
C CYS A 149 29.76 -7.99 20.11
N ASP A 150 30.00 -6.73 20.47
CA ASP A 150 31.21 -6.36 21.18
C ASP A 150 31.18 -7.08 22.52
N HIS A 151 31.75 -8.28 22.56
CA HIS A 151 32.22 -8.89 23.79
C HIS A 151 33.42 -8.09 24.28
N ASN A 152 33.16 -6.89 24.80
CA ASN A 152 34.07 -6.28 25.75
C ASN A 152 33.89 -7.02 27.07
N GLY A 153 34.51 -8.20 27.14
CA GLY A 153 35.03 -8.69 28.40
C GLY A 153 36.04 -7.65 28.89
N PHE A 154 35.69 -6.98 29.97
CA PHE A 154 36.69 -6.40 30.85
C PHE A 154 36.57 -7.12 32.19
N ALA A 155 37.72 -7.68 32.55
CA ALA A 155 38.09 -8.31 33.79
C ALA A 155 37.86 -7.39 35.00
#